data_AF-A0A953ZFH9-F1
#
_entry.id   AF-A0A953ZFH9-F1
#
_cell.length_a   1.000
_cell.length_b   1.000
_cell.length_c   1.000
_cell.angle_alpha   90.00
_cell.angle_beta   90.00
_cell.angle_gamma   90.00
#
_symmetry.space_group_name_H-M   'P 1'
#
loop_
_entity.id
_entity.type
_entity.pdbx_description
1 polymer ?
#
loop_
_entity_poly.entity_id
_entity_poly.type
_entity_poly.pdbx_seq_one_letter_code
_entity_poly.pdbx_strand_id
1 'polypeptide(L)'
;LSIIARKSGMRAKDLSAAGLKDKHGLTTQLFSSTKALRTDVDDERLSLRLVGKSADKLTAGTILGNRFEITLRNLNARDVEVLPRNIDEIKRNGIPNYYDNQRFGGIAHGQGFIAKALIRGDFEEALRLHMAVPHRKQNMTDKQNRRLAAKHWDDWDTLHKLMRNAPERALVTYLKDHPNDWAGCFERITPSLRNLFVAAYQSYLFNETLRRLIAAQGLDAIE
;
A
#
# COMPACT_ATOMS: atom_id res chain seq x y z
N LEU A 1 3.86 8.38 -14.91
CA LEU A 1 2.73 8.45 -15.86
C LEU A 1 2.03 9.80 -15.89
N SER A 2 1.61 10.39 -14.75
CA SER A 2 0.88 11.68 -14.76
C SER A 2 1.63 12.83 -15.42
N ILE A 3 2.96 12.91 -15.25
CA ILE A 3 3.80 13.90 -15.93
C ILE A 3 3.75 13.73 -17.45
N ILE A 4 3.87 12.47 -17.92
CA ILE A 4 3.82 12.12 -19.34
C ILE A 4 2.47 12.49 -19.93
N ALA A 5 1.37 12.07 -19.27
CA ALA A 5 0.02 12.39 -19.71
C ALA A 5 -0.18 13.91 -19.86
N ARG A 6 0.21 14.69 -18.85
CA ARG A 6 0.10 16.16 -18.88
C ARG A 6 0.92 16.77 -20.03
N LYS A 7 2.18 16.38 -20.19
CA LYS A 7 3.06 16.92 -21.23
C LYS A 7 2.63 16.51 -22.64
N SER A 8 1.94 15.39 -22.79
CA SER A 8 1.40 14.93 -24.08
C SER A 8 -0.07 15.36 -24.32
N GLY A 9 -0.69 16.17 -23.45
CA GLY A 9 -2.09 16.58 -23.60
C GLY A 9 -3.09 15.42 -23.47
N MET A 10 -2.72 14.38 -22.73
CA MET A 10 -3.49 13.14 -22.55
C MET A 10 -4.08 13.04 -21.15
N ARG A 11 -5.11 12.20 -21.01
CA ARG A 11 -5.67 11.87 -19.70
C ARG A 11 -4.94 10.66 -19.12
N ALA A 12 -4.92 10.55 -17.79
CA ALA A 12 -4.29 9.40 -17.12
C ALA A 12 -4.85 8.04 -17.61
N LYS A 13 -6.15 7.97 -17.91
CA LYS A 13 -6.82 6.76 -18.43
C LYS A 13 -6.38 6.34 -19.83
N ASP A 14 -5.75 7.25 -20.58
CA ASP A 14 -5.25 6.97 -21.92
C ASP A 14 -3.88 6.23 -21.84
N LEU A 15 -3.28 6.13 -20.65
CA LEU A 15 -2.05 5.39 -20.37
C LEU A 15 -2.34 4.17 -19.49
N SER A 16 -1.61 3.08 -19.72
CA SER A 16 -1.70 1.86 -18.91
C SER A 16 -0.33 1.23 -18.73
N ALA A 17 -0.01 0.77 -17.52
CA ALA A 17 1.28 0.16 -17.19
C ALA A 17 1.06 -1.15 -16.47
N ALA A 18 2.05 -2.06 -16.59
CA ALA A 18 1.98 -3.38 -16.00
C ALA A 18 2.24 -3.43 -14.48
N GLY A 19 2.47 -2.29 -13.85
CA GLY A 19 2.67 -2.19 -12.41
C GLY A 19 3.26 -0.85 -12.02
N LEU A 20 3.34 -0.60 -10.71
CA LEU A 20 4.07 0.53 -10.17
C LEU A 20 5.51 0.10 -9.88
N LYS A 21 6.45 1.02 -10.03
CA LYS A 21 7.84 0.85 -9.63
C LYS A 21 8.15 1.73 -8.43
N ASP A 22 9.21 1.40 -7.71
CA ASP A 22 9.64 2.17 -6.55
C ASP A 22 9.94 3.62 -6.92
N LYS A 23 9.49 4.54 -6.06
CA LYS A 23 9.73 5.98 -6.24
C LYS A 23 11.20 6.34 -6.04
N HIS A 24 11.89 5.62 -5.16
CA HIS A 24 13.27 5.88 -4.77
C HIS A 24 14.20 4.83 -5.40
N GLY A 25 14.47 5.01 -6.70
CA GLY A 25 15.38 4.14 -7.45
C GLY A 25 15.43 4.53 -8.92
N LEU A 26 16.47 4.07 -9.62
CA LEU A 26 16.50 4.12 -11.08
C LEU A 26 15.66 2.97 -11.62
N THR A 27 14.52 3.28 -12.21
CA THR A 27 13.57 2.26 -12.66
C THR A 27 13.28 2.37 -14.15
N THR A 28 13.12 1.22 -14.79
CA THR A 28 12.67 1.12 -16.18
C THR A 28 11.41 0.27 -16.23
N GLN A 29 10.41 0.74 -16.96
CA GLN A 29 9.15 0.03 -17.13
C GLN A 29 8.55 0.32 -18.50
N LEU A 30 7.78 -0.63 -19.00
CA LEU A 30 6.93 -0.43 -20.16
C LEU A 30 5.57 0.11 -19.74
N PHE A 31 5.03 1.03 -20.53
CA PHE A 31 3.64 1.43 -20.48
C PHE A 31 3.11 1.52 -21.90
N SER A 32 1.82 1.30 -22.05
CA SER A 32 1.06 1.45 -23.29
C SER A 32 0.28 2.76 -23.27
N SER A 33 0.04 3.29 -24.46
CA SER A 33 -0.80 4.46 -24.68
C SER A 33 -1.78 4.17 -25.80
N THR A 34 -3.03 4.58 -25.64
CA THR A 34 -4.06 4.46 -26.69
C THR A 34 -3.96 5.54 -27.76
N LYS A 35 -3.09 6.55 -27.56
CA LYS A 35 -2.83 7.62 -28.53
C LYS A 35 -1.34 7.76 -28.79
N ALA A 36 -1.00 8.42 -29.90
CA ALA A 36 0.38 8.77 -30.18
C ALA A 36 0.96 9.64 -29.05
N LEU A 37 2.12 9.24 -28.55
CA LEU A 37 2.86 9.95 -27.50
C LEU A 37 3.91 10.85 -28.11
N ARG A 38 4.11 12.01 -27.49
CA ARG A 38 5.33 12.78 -27.63
C ARG A 38 6.43 12.08 -26.83
N THR A 39 7.46 11.59 -27.51
CA THR A 39 8.61 10.93 -26.88
C THR A 39 9.70 11.91 -26.45
N ASP A 40 9.66 13.13 -26.98
CA ASP A 40 10.50 14.28 -26.63
C ASP A 40 10.06 14.94 -25.31
N VAL A 41 9.94 14.13 -24.26
CA VAL A 41 9.63 14.67 -22.93
C VAL A 41 10.90 15.18 -22.28
N ASP A 42 11.07 16.50 -22.32
CA ASP A 42 12.16 17.20 -21.65
C ASP A 42 11.92 17.26 -20.13
N ASP A 43 12.31 16.21 -19.39
CA ASP A 43 12.26 16.17 -17.93
C ASP A 43 13.47 15.37 -17.40
N GLU A 44 14.34 16.00 -16.62
CA GLU A 44 15.58 15.39 -16.12
C GLU A 44 15.37 14.10 -15.31
N ARG A 45 14.15 13.85 -14.82
CA ARG A 45 13.83 12.69 -13.98
C ARG A 45 13.34 11.48 -14.77
N LEU A 46 13.07 11.63 -16.07
CA LEU A 46 12.57 10.52 -16.90
C LEU A 46 12.99 10.67 -18.35
N SER A 47 13.17 9.54 -19.03
CA SER A 47 13.33 9.49 -20.48
C SER A 47 12.31 8.53 -21.07
N LEU A 48 11.88 8.81 -22.30
CA LEU A 48 10.93 7.98 -23.03
C LEU A 48 11.53 7.49 -24.33
N ARG A 49 11.35 6.20 -24.61
CA ARG A 49 11.71 5.58 -25.88
C ARG A 49 10.54 4.74 -26.37
N LEU A 50 10.11 4.95 -27.61
CA LEU A 50 9.15 4.07 -28.25
C LEU A 50 9.80 2.70 -28.50
N VAL A 51 9.23 1.65 -27.92
CA VAL A 51 9.70 0.26 -28.11
C VAL A 51 8.97 -0.41 -29.27
N GLY A 52 7.67 -0.15 -29.41
CA GLY A 52 6.84 -0.74 -30.45
C GLY A 52 5.36 -0.41 -30.27
N LYS A 53 4.51 -1.08 -31.06
CA LYS A 53 3.05 -0.99 -30.99
C LYS A 53 2.47 -2.37 -30.69
N SER A 54 1.36 -2.40 -29.97
CA SER A 54 0.60 -3.61 -29.67
C SER A 54 -0.89 -3.30 -29.81
N ALA A 55 -1.69 -4.32 -30.14
CA ALA A 55 -3.14 -4.23 -30.08
C ALA A 55 -3.64 -4.17 -28.61
N ASP A 56 -2.90 -4.82 -27.71
CA ASP A 56 -3.27 -4.94 -26.31
C ASP A 56 -2.61 -3.88 -25.42
N LYS A 57 -3.35 -3.49 -24.39
CA LYS A 57 -2.81 -2.64 -23.31
C LYS A 57 -1.93 -3.47 -22.39
N LEU A 58 -0.90 -2.83 -21.84
CA LEU A 58 -0.11 -3.41 -20.77
C LEU A 58 -0.90 -3.34 -19.46
N THR A 59 -1.15 -4.50 -18.86
CA THR A 59 -1.87 -4.65 -17.59
C THR A 59 -1.00 -5.33 -16.55
N ALA A 60 -1.45 -5.38 -15.30
CA ALA A 60 -0.74 -6.08 -14.23
C ALA A 60 -0.48 -7.57 -14.54
N GLY A 61 -1.30 -8.21 -15.40
CA GLY A 61 -1.07 -9.58 -15.85
C GLY A 61 0.00 -9.73 -16.94
N THR A 62 0.48 -8.63 -17.52
CA THR A 62 1.45 -8.65 -18.62
C THR A 62 2.91 -8.76 -18.13
N ILE A 63 3.17 -8.55 -16.84
CA ILE A 63 4.53 -8.61 -16.29
C ILE A 63 4.79 -9.96 -15.62
N LEU A 64 5.89 -10.62 -16.02
CA LEU A 64 6.35 -11.86 -15.37
C LEU A 64 7.12 -11.59 -14.08
N GLY A 65 7.88 -10.49 -14.02
CA GLY A 65 8.69 -10.15 -12.86
C GLY A 65 9.50 -8.87 -13.05
N ASN A 66 10.37 -8.60 -12.07
CA ASN A 66 11.26 -7.45 -12.06
C ASN A 66 12.71 -7.94 -11.92
N ARG A 67 13.63 -7.34 -12.68
CA ARG A 67 15.07 -7.48 -12.45
C ARG A 67 15.52 -6.35 -11.54
N PHE A 68 16.20 -6.69 -10.45
CA PHE A 68 16.77 -5.73 -9.52
C PHE A 68 18.28 -5.74 -9.60
N GLU A 69 18.88 -4.56 -9.43
CA GLU A 69 20.29 -4.38 -9.16
C GLU A 69 20.37 -3.52 -7.89
N ILE A 70 20.96 -4.09 -6.83
CA ILE A 70 20.93 -3.50 -5.49
C ILE A 70 22.37 -3.27 -5.04
N THR A 71 22.69 -2.03 -4.67
CA THR A 71 23.98 -1.69 -4.06
C THR A 71 23.82 -1.57 -2.54
N LEU A 72 24.38 -2.52 -1.80
CA LEU A 72 24.49 -2.41 -0.34
C LEU A 72 25.66 -1.47 0.01
N ARG A 73 25.45 -0.56 0.96
CA ARG A 73 26.45 0.43 1.41
C ARG A 73 26.59 0.36 2.92
N ASN A 74 27.69 0.90 3.45
CA ASN A 74 27.98 0.95 4.89
C ASN A 74 28.04 -0.44 5.55
N LEU A 75 28.69 -1.39 4.88
CA LEU A 75 28.90 -2.74 5.39
C LEU A 75 30.08 -2.73 6.37
N ASN A 76 29.92 -3.41 7.50
CA ASN A 76 31.02 -3.67 8.43
C ASN A 76 31.77 -4.97 8.04
N ALA A 77 32.89 -5.26 8.72
CA ALA A 77 33.71 -6.43 8.41
C ALA A 77 32.95 -7.76 8.51
N ARG A 78 32.07 -7.90 9.52
CA ARG A 78 31.23 -9.09 9.72
C ARG A 78 30.21 -9.24 8.59
N ASP A 79 29.60 -8.15 8.14
CA ASP A 79 28.63 -8.19 7.03
C ASP A 79 29.30 -8.71 5.74
N VAL A 80 30.50 -8.21 5.46
CA VAL A 80 31.29 -8.63 4.27
C VAL A 80 31.68 -10.10 4.36
N GLU A 81 32.01 -10.60 5.55
CA GLU A 81 32.37 -12.00 5.78
C GLU A 81 31.20 -12.96 5.52
N VAL A 82 29.99 -12.62 5.97
CA VAL A 82 28.82 -13.51 5.85
C VAL A 82 28.11 -13.40 4.50
N LEU A 83 28.33 -12.32 3.74
CA LEU A 83 27.59 -12.02 2.51
C LEU A 83 27.68 -13.13 1.45
N PRO A 84 28.86 -13.70 1.12
CA PRO A 84 28.97 -14.74 0.09
C PRO A 84 28.14 -15.98 0.44
N ARG A 85 28.23 -16.41 1.71
CA ARG A 85 27.44 -17.54 2.22
C ARG A 85 25.94 -17.29 2.08
N ASN A 86 25.46 -16.11 2.47
CA ASN A 86 24.05 -15.77 2.37
C ASN A 86 23.56 -15.69 0.91
N ILE A 87 24.40 -15.15 0.00
CA ILE A 87 24.08 -15.11 -1.44
C ILE A 87 23.96 -16.53 -2.00
N ASP A 88 24.83 -17.45 -1.61
CA ASP A 88 24.77 -18.83 -2.08
C ASP A 88 23.57 -19.58 -1.52
N GLU A 89 23.17 -19.32 -0.26
CA GLU A 89 21.90 -19.82 0.29
C GLU A 89 20.70 -19.33 -0.53
N ILE A 90 20.65 -18.03 -0.83
CA ILE A 90 19.55 -17.43 -1.61
C ILE A 90 19.48 -18.04 -3.02
N LYS A 91 20.63 -18.29 -3.67
CA LYS A 91 20.65 -18.92 -5.00
C LYS A 91 20.12 -20.36 -4.98
N ARG A 92 20.39 -21.11 -3.91
CA ARG A 92 19.97 -22.51 -3.78
C ARG A 92 18.51 -22.65 -3.37
N ASN A 93 18.09 -21.86 -2.39
CA ASN A 93 16.83 -22.06 -1.67
C ASN A 93 15.80 -20.95 -1.96
N GLY A 94 16.22 -19.86 -2.61
CA GLY A 94 15.40 -18.67 -2.77
C GLY A 94 15.27 -17.87 -1.47
N ILE A 95 14.23 -17.06 -1.39
CA ILE A 95 13.84 -16.32 -0.18
C ILE A 95 12.36 -16.60 0.14
N PRO A 96 12.00 -16.65 1.42
CA PRO A 96 10.59 -16.66 1.82
C PRO A 96 9.86 -15.44 1.23
N ASN A 97 8.76 -15.68 0.53
CA ASN A 97 8.02 -14.64 -0.19
C ASN A 97 7.08 -13.85 0.75
N TYR A 98 7.65 -13.14 1.72
CA TYR A 98 6.90 -12.34 2.67
C TYR A 98 6.26 -11.10 2.03
N TYR A 99 5.10 -10.71 2.55
CA TYR A 99 4.54 -9.38 2.30
C TYR A 99 5.25 -8.33 3.17
N ASP A 100 5.74 -7.26 2.55
CA ASP A 100 6.41 -6.16 3.25
C ASP A 100 5.41 -5.22 3.98
N ASN A 101 5.92 -4.42 4.91
CA ASN A 101 5.26 -3.38 5.68
C ASN A 101 4.42 -2.41 4.85
N GLN A 102 4.77 -2.19 3.58
CA GLN A 102 3.94 -1.40 2.67
C GLN A 102 2.54 -2.00 2.46
N ARG A 103 2.42 -3.33 2.44
CA ARG A 103 1.14 -4.05 2.28
C ARG A 103 0.20 -3.83 3.45
N PHE A 104 0.75 -3.61 4.64
CA PHE A 104 -0.02 -3.39 5.86
C PHE A 104 -0.40 -1.92 6.07
N GLY A 105 -0.02 -0.98 5.18
CA GLY A 105 -0.53 0.40 5.23
C GLY A 105 -0.22 1.19 6.51
N GLY A 106 0.75 0.74 7.32
CA GLY A 106 1.05 1.33 8.63
C GLY A 106 0.31 0.71 9.83
N ILE A 107 -0.51 -0.33 9.58
CA ILE A 107 -1.18 -1.16 10.60
C ILE A 107 -0.16 -2.00 11.40
N ALA A 108 1.06 -2.17 10.87
CA ALA A 108 2.12 -3.04 11.40
C ALA A 108 2.65 -2.68 12.81
N HIS A 109 2.13 -1.66 13.48
CA HIS A 109 2.62 -1.21 14.79
C HIS A 109 1.75 -1.67 15.98
N GLY A 110 1.16 -2.87 15.90
CA GLY A 110 0.42 -3.47 17.01
C GLY A 110 -0.95 -2.84 17.29
N GLN A 111 -1.42 -1.94 16.43
CA GLN A 111 -2.71 -1.25 16.60
C GLN A 111 -3.92 -2.14 16.25
N GLY A 112 -3.71 -3.35 15.73
CA GLY A 112 -4.78 -4.28 15.36
C GLY A 112 -5.24 -4.13 13.90
N PHE A 113 -5.89 -5.17 13.38
CA PHE A 113 -6.37 -5.20 11.99
C PHE A 113 -7.87 -4.92 11.94
N ILE A 114 -8.28 -3.95 11.12
CA ILE A 114 -9.70 -3.63 10.86
C ILE A 114 -10.48 -4.91 10.50
N ALA A 115 -9.94 -5.73 9.58
CA ALA A 115 -10.59 -6.98 9.17
C ALA A 115 -10.73 -8.00 10.32
N LYS A 116 -9.83 -7.99 11.31
CA LYS A 116 -9.94 -8.88 12.48
C LYS A 116 -11.10 -8.45 13.38
N ALA A 117 -11.33 -7.15 13.55
CA ALA A 117 -12.50 -6.63 14.27
C ALA A 117 -13.80 -6.99 13.54
N LEU A 118 -13.85 -6.79 12.22
CA LEU A 118 -14.99 -7.17 11.38
C LEU A 118 -15.35 -8.66 11.50
N ILE A 119 -14.35 -9.56 11.45
CA ILE A 119 -14.58 -11.02 11.57
C ILE A 119 -15.19 -11.38 12.93
N ARG A 120 -14.90 -10.60 13.98
CA ARG A 120 -15.47 -10.78 15.32
C ARG A 120 -16.86 -10.17 15.48
N GLY A 121 -17.37 -9.46 14.47
CA GLY A 121 -18.61 -8.69 14.56
C GLY A 121 -18.46 -7.36 15.31
N ASP A 122 -17.23 -6.94 15.62
CA ASP A 122 -16.96 -5.69 16.32
C ASP A 122 -16.77 -4.55 15.30
N PHE A 123 -17.91 -4.04 14.81
CA PHE A 123 -17.93 -2.99 13.80
C PHE A 123 -17.53 -1.62 14.37
N GLU A 124 -17.76 -1.39 15.67
CA GLU A 124 -17.32 -0.17 16.33
C GLU A 124 -15.80 -0.10 16.33
N GLU A 125 -15.13 -1.17 16.79
CA GLU A 125 -13.67 -1.23 16.79
C GLU A 125 -13.11 -1.14 15.36
N ALA A 126 -13.75 -1.77 14.38
CA ALA A 126 -13.35 -1.65 12.98
C ALA A 126 -13.37 -0.18 12.49
N LEU A 127 -14.40 0.59 12.88
CA LEU A 127 -14.48 2.02 12.58
C LEU A 127 -13.48 2.84 13.39
N ARG A 128 -13.25 2.54 14.68
CA ARG A 128 -12.22 3.21 15.49
C ARG A 128 -10.84 3.04 14.88
N LEU A 129 -10.48 1.81 14.52
CA LEU A 129 -9.23 1.51 13.82
C LEU A 129 -9.14 2.28 12.48
N HIS A 130 -10.25 2.39 11.76
CA HIS A 130 -10.27 3.14 10.49
C HIS A 130 -10.18 4.66 10.66
N MET A 131 -10.85 5.26 11.64
CA MET A 131 -11.06 6.71 11.74
C MET A 131 -10.24 7.40 12.84
N ALA A 132 -9.90 6.70 13.92
CA ALA A 132 -9.32 7.26 15.13
C ALA A 132 -7.86 6.89 15.36
N VAL A 133 -7.31 5.96 14.57
CA VAL A 133 -5.92 5.49 14.75
C VAL A 133 -4.98 6.16 13.74
N PRO A 134 -3.99 6.97 14.19
CA PRO A 134 -2.99 7.56 13.33
C PRO A 134 -1.87 6.57 12.99
N HIS A 135 -1.38 6.61 11.74
CA HIS A 135 -0.25 5.80 11.28
C HIS A 135 0.94 6.66 10.82
N ARG A 136 2.15 6.11 10.91
CA ARG A 136 3.42 6.86 10.76
C ARG A 136 3.56 7.56 9.40
N LYS A 137 3.12 6.92 8.32
CA LYS A 137 3.26 7.40 6.93
C LYS A 137 2.20 8.43 6.50
N GLN A 138 1.24 8.76 7.37
CA GLN A 138 0.20 9.76 7.06
C GLN A 138 0.73 11.20 7.14
N ASN A 139 0.11 12.08 6.35
CA ASN A 139 0.36 13.52 6.43
C ASN A 139 -0.13 14.09 7.78
N MET A 140 0.27 15.33 8.09
CA MET A 140 -0.05 15.95 9.38
C MET A 140 -1.56 16.18 9.58
N THR A 141 -2.28 16.55 8.52
CA THR A 141 -3.72 16.80 8.56
C THR A 141 -4.50 15.53 8.89
N ASP A 142 -4.18 14.41 8.24
CA ASP A 142 -4.82 13.11 8.49
C ASP A 142 -4.55 12.63 9.92
N LYS A 143 -3.32 12.81 10.42
CA LYS A 143 -2.97 12.50 11.81
C LYS A 143 -3.78 13.35 12.79
N GLN A 144 -3.99 14.63 12.49
CA GLN A 144 -4.80 15.52 13.32
C GLN A 144 -6.27 15.09 13.32
N ASN A 145 -6.85 14.82 12.15
CA ASN A 145 -8.22 14.34 11.99
C ASN A 145 -8.47 13.07 12.80
N ARG A 146 -7.53 12.11 12.76
CA ARG A 146 -7.60 10.87 13.52
C ARG A 146 -7.54 11.09 15.03
N ARG A 147 -6.67 12.00 15.48
CA ARG A 147 -6.62 12.41 16.90
C ARG A 147 -7.90 13.09 17.36
N LEU A 148 -8.53 13.90 16.51
CA LEU A 148 -9.83 14.50 16.80
C LEU A 148 -10.92 13.43 16.93
N ALA A 149 -10.99 12.49 15.98
CA ALA A 149 -11.88 11.34 16.04
C ALA A 149 -11.69 10.51 17.31
N ALA A 150 -10.45 10.25 17.72
CA ALA A 150 -10.16 9.55 18.97
C ALA A 150 -10.62 10.32 20.21
N LYS A 151 -10.44 11.65 20.22
CA LYS A 151 -10.75 12.51 21.37
C LYS A 151 -12.25 12.75 21.55
N HIS A 152 -12.99 12.87 20.46
CA HIS A 152 -14.41 13.22 20.45
C HIS A 152 -15.27 12.06 19.93
N TRP A 153 -14.85 10.82 20.18
CA TRP A 153 -15.64 9.65 19.81
C TRP A 153 -17.04 9.74 20.46
N ASP A 154 -18.07 9.36 19.71
CA ASP A 154 -19.50 9.53 20.03
C ASP A 154 -20.05 10.97 20.08
N ASP A 155 -19.19 12.00 20.02
CA ASP A 155 -19.62 13.40 19.82
C ASP A 155 -19.59 13.77 18.33
N TRP A 156 -20.54 13.20 17.58
CA TRP A 156 -20.62 13.35 16.12
C TRP A 156 -20.87 14.79 15.68
N ASP A 157 -21.57 15.59 16.49
CA ASP A 157 -21.82 17.00 16.20
C ASP A 157 -20.53 17.84 16.23
N THR A 158 -19.70 17.63 17.26
CA THR A 158 -18.39 18.28 17.34
C THR A 158 -17.46 17.78 16.23
N LEU A 159 -17.39 16.47 15.99
CA LEU A 159 -16.58 15.91 14.93
C LEU A 159 -16.98 16.44 13.55
N HIS A 160 -18.29 16.54 13.27
CA HIS A 160 -18.79 17.06 11.99
C HIS A 160 -18.35 18.52 11.75
N LYS A 161 -18.32 19.34 12.83
CA LYS A 161 -17.88 20.74 12.77
C LYS A 161 -16.37 20.88 12.58
N LEU A 162 -15.58 19.99 13.20
CA LEU A 162 -14.12 20.04 13.18
C LEU A 162 -13.51 19.40 11.91
N MET A 163 -14.10 18.32 11.41
CA MET A 163 -13.56 17.52 10.30
C MET A 163 -14.03 18.02 8.91
N ARG A 164 -14.14 19.34 8.69
CA ARG A 164 -14.84 19.92 7.52
C ARG A 164 -14.33 19.41 6.17
N ASN A 165 -13.02 19.21 6.05
CA ASN A 165 -12.36 18.78 4.81
C ASN A 165 -11.76 17.37 4.91
N ALA A 166 -12.10 16.63 5.96
CA ALA A 166 -11.59 15.28 6.15
C ALA A 166 -12.32 14.28 5.25
N PRO A 167 -11.62 13.32 4.62
CA PRO A 167 -12.25 12.21 3.89
C PRO A 167 -13.28 11.46 4.75
N GLU A 168 -13.02 11.31 6.04
CA GLU A 168 -13.86 10.58 6.99
C GLU A 168 -15.13 11.36 7.42
N ARG A 169 -15.30 12.62 7.01
CA ARG A 169 -16.48 13.44 7.39
C ARG A 169 -17.80 12.82 6.98
N ALA A 170 -17.83 12.12 5.84
CA ALA A 170 -19.03 11.42 5.37
C ALA A 170 -19.49 10.34 6.37
N LEU A 171 -18.54 9.63 6.99
CA LEU A 171 -18.81 8.62 8.01
C LEU A 171 -19.34 9.27 9.30
N VAL A 172 -18.71 10.37 9.74
CA VAL A 172 -19.17 11.16 10.90
C VAL A 172 -20.59 11.69 10.70
N THR A 173 -20.90 12.16 9.48
CA THR A 173 -22.22 12.69 9.14
C THR A 173 -23.28 11.60 9.20
N TYR A 174 -22.96 10.40 8.72
CA TYR A 174 -23.86 9.26 8.85
C TYR A 174 -24.12 8.87 10.30
N LEU A 175 -23.07 8.78 11.14
CA LEU A 175 -23.22 8.38 12.55
C LEU A 175 -23.96 9.42 13.40
N LYS A 176 -23.98 10.68 12.96
CA LYS A 176 -24.84 11.70 13.55
C LYS A 176 -26.33 11.39 13.34
N ASP A 177 -26.72 10.99 12.14
CA ASP A 177 -28.12 10.69 11.78
C ASP A 177 -28.53 9.27 12.21
N HIS A 178 -27.57 8.36 12.30
CA HIS A 178 -27.75 6.95 12.67
C HIS A 178 -26.80 6.55 13.81
N PRO A 179 -27.05 7.03 15.05
CA PRO A 179 -26.19 6.69 16.18
C PRO A 179 -26.10 5.17 16.37
N ASN A 180 -24.90 4.68 16.65
CA ASN A 180 -24.58 3.27 16.89
C ASN A 180 -24.77 2.30 15.71
N ASP A 181 -25.15 2.79 14.51
CA ASP A 181 -25.16 1.95 13.30
C ASP A 181 -23.76 1.83 12.69
N TRP A 182 -22.89 1.13 13.41
CA TRP A 182 -21.50 0.93 13.02
C TRP A 182 -21.38 0.11 11.73
N ALA A 183 -22.22 -0.91 11.58
CA ALA A 183 -22.21 -1.77 10.40
C ALA A 183 -22.61 -0.98 9.14
N GLY A 184 -23.73 -0.25 9.19
CA GLY A 184 -24.18 0.58 8.07
C GLY A 184 -23.21 1.72 7.76
N CYS A 185 -22.53 2.27 8.78
CA CYS A 185 -21.47 3.26 8.54
C CYS A 185 -20.26 2.64 7.83
N PHE A 186 -19.82 1.46 8.25
CA PHE A 186 -18.70 0.77 7.62
C PHE A 186 -18.97 0.42 6.15
N GLU A 187 -20.22 0.10 5.78
CA GLU A 187 -20.60 -0.18 4.39
C GLU A 187 -20.41 1.00 3.44
N ARG A 188 -20.43 2.24 3.96
CA ARG A 188 -20.17 3.47 3.19
C ARG A 188 -18.70 3.63 2.81
N ILE A 189 -17.80 2.89 3.46
CA ILE A 189 -16.42 2.81 3.02
C ILE A 189 -16.38 2.12 1.65
N THR A 190 -15.67 2.73 0.70
CA THR A 190 -15.61 2.24 -0.68
C THR A 190 -15.21 0.75 -0.73
N PRO A 191 -15.79 -0.06 -1.64
CA PRO A 191 -15.47 -1.48 -1.75
C PRO A 191 -13.96 -1.74 -1.93
N SER A 192 -13.27 -0.88 -2.68
CA SER A 192 -11.82 -0.97 -2.90
C SER A 192 -11.04 -0.88 -1.58
N LEU A 193 -11.40 0.07 -0.71
CA LEU A 193 -10.74 0.24 0.58
C LEU A 193 -11.09 -0.88 1.57
N ARG A 194 -12.36 -1.35 1.57
CA ARG A 194 -12.75 -2.52 2.38
C ARG A 194 -11.97 -3.78 1.98
N ASN A 195 -11.82 -4.03 0.68
CA ASN A 195 -11.00 -5.14 0.17
C ASN A 195 -9.54 -5.03 0.61
N LEU A 196 -8.99 -3.81 0.66
CA LEU A 196 -7.63 -3.59 1.13
C LEU A 196 -7.44 -3.99 2.59
N PHE A 197 -8.42 -3.72 3.47
CA PHE A 197 -8.35 -4.13 4.88
C PHE A 197 -8.30 -5.65 5.04
N VAL A 198 -9.11 -6.36 4.28
CA VAL A 198 -9.14 -7.84 4.27
C VAL A 198 -7.83 -8.39 3.73
N ALA A 199 -7.37 -7.87 2.58
CA ALA A 199 -6.12 -8.29 1.95
C ALA A 199 -4.91 -8.06 2.86
N ALA A 200 -4.88 -6.96 3.61
CA ALA A 200 -3.83 -6.67 4.58
C ALA A 200 -3.79 -7.72 5.71
N TYR A 201 -4.95 -8.11 6.25
CA TYR A 201 -5.00 -9.13 7.30
C TYR A 201 -4.67 -10.54 6.77
N GLN A 202 -5.13 -10.89 5.57
CA GLN A 202 -4.73 -12.14 4.91
C GLN A 202 -3.21 -12.20 4.69
N SER A 203 -2.61 -11.10 4.24
CA SER A 203 -1.16 -10.99 4.05
C SER A 203 -0.41 -11.19 5.38
N TYR A 204 -0.96 -10.70 6.49
CA TYR A 204 -0.37 -10.87 7.82
C TYR A 204 -0.45 -12.32 8.28
N LEU A 205 -1.62 -12.96 8.13
CA LEU A 205 -1.79 -14.38 8.45
C LEU A 205 -0.88 -15.27 7.61
N PHE A 206 -0.69 -14.93 6.33
CA PHE A 206 0.26 -15.62 5.46
C PHE A 206 1.69 -15.50 6.00
N ASN A 207 2.16 -14.29 6.31
CA ASN A 207 3.50 -14.08 6.88
C ASN A 207 3.68 -14.87 8.18
N GLU A 208 2.71 -14.79 9.09
CA GLU A 208 2.79 -15.50 10.37
C GLU A 208 2.78 -17.02 10.20
N THR A 209 2.00 -17.54 9.25
CA THR A 209 1.97 -18.96 8.91
C THR A 209 3.31 -19.41 8.31
N LEU A 210 3.85 -18.65 7.36
CA LEU A 210 5.13 -18.94 6.73
C LEU A 210 6.28 -18.91 7.75
N ARG A 211 6.28 -17.92 8.66
CA ARG A 211 7.25 -17.82 9.76
C ARG A 211 7.21 -19.06 10.67
N ARG A 212 6.01 -19.52 11.06
CA ARG A 212 5.85 -20.74 11.87
C ARG A 212 6.29 -21.99 11.13
N LEU A 213 6.00 -22.08 9.83
CA LEU A 213 6.42 -23.21 9.00
C LEU A 213 7.95 -23.30 8.91
N ILE A 214 8.63 -22.18 8.70
CA ILE A 214 10.10 -22.12 8.65
C ILE A 214 10.70 -22.52 10.00
N ALA A 215 10.18 -21.98 11.11
CA ALA A 215 10.63 -22.33 12.45
C ALA A 215 10.45 -23.83 12.77
N ALA A 216 9.34 -24.43 12.32
CA ALA A 216 9.08 -25.86 12.50
C ALA A 216 10.06 -26.76 11.73
N GLN A 217 10.74 -26.24 10.71
CA GLN A 217 11.80 -26.95 9.97
C GLN A 217 13.19 -26.79 10.61
N GLY A 218 13.28 -26.13 11.78
CA GLY A 218 14.55 -25.86 12.47
C GLY A 218 15.42 -24.81 11.76
N LEU A 219 14.82 -24.02 10.87
CA LEU A 219 15.46 -22.89 10.23
C LEU A 219 15.10 -21.61 11.00
N ASP A 220 16.10 -20.78 11.29
CA ASP A 220 15.85 -19.46 11.85
C ASP A 220 15.23 -18.56 10.78
N ALA A 221 14.00 -18.13 11.00
CA ALA A 221 13.40 -17.08 10.19
C ALA A 221 14.18 -15.77 10.48
N ILE A 222 14.77 -15.19 9.44
CA ILE A 222 15.37 -13.86 9.53
C ILE A 222 14.23 -12.86 9.78
N GLU A 223 14.26 -12.15 10.91
CA GLU A 223 13.33 -11.05 11.24
C GLU A 223 13.53 -9.81 10.36
#